data_AF-A0A182SPT1-F1
#
_entry.id   AF-A0A182SPT1-F1
#
_cell.length_a   1.000
_cell.length_b   1.000
_cell.length_c   1.000
_cell.angle_alpha   90.00
_cell.angle_beta   90.00
_cell.angle_gamma   90.00
#
_symmetry.space_group_name_H-M   'P 1'
#
loop_
_entity.id
_entity.type
_entity.pdbx_description
1 polymer ?
#
loop_
_entity_poly.entity_id
_entity_poly.type
_entity_poly.pdbx_seq_one_letter_code
_entity_poly.pdbx_strand_id
1 'polypeptide(L)'
;MEQQQQEPECSIPLTSGTSCSEEQQSLMLFDTLIDLCRNNITFFEGDDTETGLRLHGAFVGLIDHIEMAKPLVRTVQSFMHEYDFDPSVPGNGFRSFLYVVECCVKTALKLARYVMENRSTILFRKALYVKEVEAYNHLMASLCTCLQHSQTLREWTRESGDLFPDESHSVEELFARGGIINQYCFYGRCLGFQFCDSIKPLLKFISIGMAGFSEGYYSEGGRISKATSLMYTSTKYMLDPELRARRIVNISQNSNVDFCKAFWFLAESEMMHSLPSFVGFKVKVNRVITIPP
;
A
#
# COMPACT_ATOMS: atom_id res chain seq x y z
N MET A 1 -66.51 -34.56 12.01
CA MET A 1 -65.26 -34.66 11.24
C MET A 1 -64.76 -33.25 11.03
N GLU A 2 -63.81 -32.90 11.89
CA GLU A 2 -62.80 -31.83 11.84
C GLU A 2 -63.17 -30.46 11.27
N GLN A 3 -63.46 -29.55 12.21
CA GLN A 3 -63.14 -28.14 12.10
C GLN A 3 -61.61 -27.98 12.04
N GLN A 4 -61.08 -27.38 10.98
CA GLN A 4 -59.71 -26.86 10.99
C GLN A 4 -59.75 -25.34 11.08
N GLN A 5 -59.08 -24.89 12.12
CA GLN A 5 -58.93 -23.55 12.64
C GLN A 5 -58.00 -22.74 11.72
N GLN A 6 -58.41 -21.53 11.36
CA GLN A 6 -57.63 -20.59 10.58
C GLN A 6 -56.85 -19.70 11.56
N GLU A 7 -55.54 -19.89 11.68
CA GLU A 7 -54.63 -19.01 12.42
C GLU A 7 -54.09 -17.89 11.51
N PRO A 8 -53.87 -16.65 12.03
CA PRO A 8 -53.39 -15.53 11.23
C PRO A 8 -51.86 -15.39 11.23
N GLU A 9 -51.34 -14.97 10.07
CA GLU A 9 -50.07 -14.26 9.76
C GLU A 9 -48.79 -14.51 10.57
N CYS A 10 -47.72 -14.85 9.84
CA CYS A 10 -46.41 -14.19 10.04
C CYS A 10 -45.64 -14.17 8.71
N SER A 11 -46.02 -13.27 7.81
CA SER A 11 -45.20 -12.87 6.67
C SER A 11 -44.07 -11.98 7.19
N ILE A 12 -42.91 -12.58 7.42
CA ILE A 12 -41.66 -11.86 7.69
C ILE A 12 -41.39 -10.96 6.48
N PRO A 13 -41.35 -9.62 6.61
CA PRO A 13 -40.84 -8.78 5.55
C PRO A 13 -39.35 -9.09 5.42
N LEU A 14 -38.91 -9.57 4.26
CA LEU A 14 -37.50 -9.51 3.88
C LEU A 14 -37.11 -8.04 3.90
N THR A 15 -36.47 -7.62 5.00
CA THR A 15 -35.87 -6.30 5.14
C THR A 15 -34.78 -6.16 4.09
N SER A 16 -35.12 -5.53 2.97
CA SER A 16 -34.20 -4.87 2.06
C SER A 16 -33.59 -3.68 2.80
N GLY A 17 -32.55 -3.95 3.60
CA GLY A 17 -32.08 -2.96 4.57
C GLY A 17 -30.63 -3.14 4.98
N THR A 18 -29.69 -3.23 4.02
CA THR A 18 -28.25 -3.02 4.32
C THR A 18 -27.46 -2.52 3.11
N SER A 19 -27.94 -1.49 2.41
CA SER A 19 -27.16 -0.77 1.38
C SER A 19 -27.00 0.70 1.72
N CYS A 20 -26.72 1.03 3.00
CA CYS A 20 -25.87 2.20 3.23
C CYS A 20 -24.51 1.79 2.66
N SER A 21 -24.34 2.01 1.35
CA SER A 21 -23.44 1.24 0.49
C SER A 21 -22.00 1.29 1.02
N GLU A 22 -21.27 0.18 0.90
CA GLU A 22 -19.84 0.12 1.27
C GLU A 22 -19.03 1.28 0.64
N GLU A 23 -19.47 1.74 -0.54
CA GLU A 23 -18.97 2.93 -1.23
C GLU A 23 -19.13 4.21 -0.41
N GLN A 24 -20.31 4.42 0.20
CA GLN A 24 -20.61 5.58 1.02
C GLN A 24 -19.82 5.53 2.35
N GLN A 25 -19.65 4.35 2.93
CA GLN A 25 -18.79 4.16 4.11
C GLN A 25 -17.32 4.42 3.79
N SER A 26 -16.83 4.00 2.62
CA SER A 26 -15.46 4.24 2.18
C SER A 26 -15.17 5.74 2.08
N LEU A 27 -16.06 6.51 1.44
CA LEU A 27 -15.87 7.96 1.30
C LEU A 27 -15.96 8.73 2.64
N MET A 28 -16.70 8.22 3.64
CA MET A 28 -16.71 8.83 4.98
C MET A 28 -15.33 8.77 5.66
N LEU A 29 -14.49 7.77 5.34
CA LEU A 29 -13.12 7.70 5.85
C LEU A 29 -12.25 8.82 5.28
N PHE A 30 -12.49 9.23 4.04
CA PHE A 30 -11.77 10.33 3.39
C PHE A 30 -12.13 11.64 4.09
N ASP A 31 -13.41 11.89 4.34
CA ASP A 31 -13.88 13.09 5.05
C ASP A 31 -13.33 13.15 6.48
N THR A 32 -13.36 12.03 7.20
CA THR A 32 -12.79 11.93 8.55
C THR A 32 -11.29 12.23 8.55
N LEU A 33 -10.55 11.75 7.54
CA LEU A 33 -9.11 12.03 7.42
C LEU A 33 -8.87 13.52 7.14
N ILE A 34 -9.66 14.15 6.26
CA ILE A 34 -9.57 15.60 5.99
C ILE A 34 -9.74 16.40 7.29
N ASP A 35 -10.73 16.06 8.12
CA ASP A 35 -10.97 16.78 9.38
C ASP A 35 -9.82 16.64 10.37
N LEU A 36 -9.22 15.45 10.47
CA LEU A 36 -8.02 15.24 11.29
C LEU A 36 -6.80 16.01 10.75
N CYS A 37 -6.65 16.08 9.42
CA CYS A 37 -5.60 16.88 8.79
C CYS A 37 -5.80 18.38 9.11
N ARG A 38 -7.02 18.92 8.94
CA ARG A 38 -7.34 20.32 9.30
C ARG A 38 -7.02 20.62 10.74
N ASN A 39 -7.37 19.72 11.67
CA ASN A 39 -7.05 19.90 13.08
C ASN A 39 -5.53 19.96 13.34
N ASN A 40 -4.74 19.13 12.65
CA ASN A 40 -3.28 19.18 12.73
C ASN A 40 -2.69 20.45 12.09
N ILE A 41 -3.23 20.89 10.95
CA ILE A 41 -2.83 22.14 10.29
C ILE A 41 -2.97 23.31 11.25
N THR A 42 -4.14 23.50 11.87
CA THR A 42 -4.39 24.58 12.83
C THR A 42 -3.41 24.54 14.02
N PHE A 43 -3.03 23.35 14.49
CA PHE A 43 -2.07 23.23 15.59
C PHE A 43 -0.64 23.67 15.20
N PHE A 44 -0.21 23.36 13.97
CA PHE A 44 1.14 23.67 13.48
C PHE A 44 1.26 25.03 12.78
N GLU A 45 0.16 25.79 12.64
CA GLU A 45 0.13 27.08 11.94
C GLU A 45 1.11 28.12 12.52
N GLY A 46 1.28 28.14 13.85
CA GLY A 46 2.21 29.03 14.54
C GLY A 46 3.59 28.43 14.87
N ASP A 47 3.93 27.26 14.32
CA ASP A 47 5.18 26.56 14.60
C ASP A 47 6.24 26.86 13.53
N ASP A 48 7.03 27.91 13.77
CA ASP A 48 8.09 28.37 12.84
C ASP A 48 9.32 27.46 12.76
N THR A 49 9.33 26.33 13.47
CA THR A 49 10.41 25.35 13.32
C THR A 49 10.33 24.66 11.96
N GLU A 50 11.47 24.26 11.39
CA GLU A 50 11.50 23.51 10.11
C GLU A 50 10.55 22.31 10.13
N THR A 51 10.55 21.57 11.24
CA THR A 51 9.67 20.40 11.42
C THR A 51 8.19 20.77 11.55
N GLY A 52 7.86 21.91 12.15
CA GLY A 52 6.49 22.41 12.27
C GLY A 52 5.92 22.80 10.91
N LEU A 53 6.65 23.63 10.19
CA LEU A 53 6.32 24.06 8.82
C LEU A 53 6.15 22.87 7.86
N ARG A 54 7.03 21.87 7.94
CA ARG A 54 6.94 20.66 7.12
C ARG A 54 5.74 19.79 7.48
N LEU A 55 5.41 19.64 8.77
CA LEU A 55 4.18 18.93 9.17
C LEU A 55 2.93 19.65 8.68
N HIS A 56 2.87 20.97 8.85
CA HIS A 56 1.79 21.80 8.34
C HIS A 56 1.61 21.58 6.83
N GLY A 57 2.68 21.78 6.04
CA GLY A 57 2.65 21.60 4.60
C GLY A 57 2.30 20.17 4.17
N ALA A 58 2.79 19.15 4.89
CA ALA A 58 2.49 17.76 4.58
C ALA A 58 1.02 17.41 4.82
N PHE A 59 0.38 17.97 5.85
CA PHE A 59 -1.06 17.79 6.06
C PHE A 59 -1.92 18.57 5.06
N VAL A 60 -1.50 19.79 4.67
CA VAL A 60 -2.17 20.54 3.59
C VAL A 60 -2.14 19.71 2.30
N GLY A 61 -0.95 19.28 1.86
CA GLY A 61 -0.83 18.47 0.65
C GLY A 61 -1.60 17.14 0.75
N LEU A 62 -1.67 16.53 1.94
CA LEU A 62 -2.46 15.32 2.10
C LEU A 62 -3.96 15.57 1.89
N ILE A 63 -4.51 16.72 2.35
CA ILE A 63 -5.90 17.11 2.04
C ILE A 63 -6.09 17.26 0.53
N ASP A 64 -5.21 17.99 -0.15
CA ASP A 64 -5.31 18.23 -1.59
C ASP A 64 -5.38 16.91 -2.38
N HIS A 65 -4.53 15.93 -2.03
CA HIS A 65 -4.55 14.62 -2.67
C HIS A 65 -5.80 13.80 -2.32
N ILE A 66 -6.33 13.89 -1.10
CA ILE A 66 -7.57 13.19 -0.74
C ILE A 66 -8.76 13.78 -1.51
N GLU A 67 -8.84 15.11 -1.59
CA GLU A 67 -9.88 15.80 -2.35
C GLU A 67 -9.81 15.46 -3.84
N MET A 68 -8.60 15.33 -4.40
CA MET A 68 -8.37 14.81 -5.75
C MET A 68 -8.79 13.33 -5.89
N ALA A 69 -8.49 12.48 -4.91
CA ALA A 69 -8.79 11.06 -4.97
C ALA A 69 -10.30 10.75 -4.94
N LYS A 70 -11.11 11.51 -4.18
CA LYS A 70 -12.55 11.26 -4.04
C LYS A 70 -13.32 11.13 -5.37
N PRO A 71 -13.26 12.10 -6.32
CA PRO A 71 -13.95 11.97 -7.59
C PRO A 71 -13.38 10.84 -8.47
N LEU A 72 -12.08 10.59 -8.40
CA LEU A 72 -11.43 9.50 -9.13
C LEU A 72 -11.93 8.13 -8.64
N VAL A 73 -11.99 7.94 -7.32
CA VAL A 73 -12.54 6.74 -6.68
C VAL A 73 -13.99 6.51 -7.10
N ARG A 74 -14.84 7.56 -7.03
CA ARG A 74 -16.24 7.47 -7.48
C ARG A 74 -16.37 7.05 -8.94
N THR A 75 -15.51 7.59 -9.79
CA THR A 75 -15.51 7.23 -11.22
C THR A 75 -15.18 5.75 -11.39
N VAL A 76 -14.12 5.25 -10.75
CA VAL A 76 -13.75 3.83 -10.82
C VAL A 76 -14.85 2.93 -10.24
N GLN A 77 -15.45 3.30 -9.10
CA GLN A 77 -16.60 2.58 -8.51
C GLN A 77 -17.77 2.46 -9.50
N SER A 78 -18.04 3.51 -10.27
CA SER A 78 -19.17 3.53 -11.20
C SER A 78 -19.09 2.49 -12.33
N PHE A 79 -17.90 1.98 -12.65
CA PHE A 79 -17.72 1.07 -13.78
C PHE A 79 -16.99 -0.25 -13.43
N MET A 80 -16.34 -0.35 -12.27
CA MET A 80 -15.48 -1.50 -11.95
C MET A 80 -16.20 -2.85 -11.99
N HIS A 81 -17.52 -2.87 -11.80
CA HIS A 81 -18.34 -4.08 -11.84
C HIS A 81 -18.44 -4.68 -13.26
N GLU A 82 -18.24 -3.87 -14.30
CA GLU A 82 -18.23 -4.33 -15.69
C GLU A 82 -17.03 -5.24 -16.01
N TYR A 83 -16.00 -5.21 -15.17
CA TYR A 83 -14.79 -6.02 -15.30
C TYR A 83 -14.76 -7.21 -14.34
N ASP A 84 -15.85 -7.46 -13.60
CA ASP A 84 -15.97 -8.68 -12.80
C ASP A 84 -16.17 -9.90 -13.72
N PHE A 85 -15.69 -11.06 -13.26
CA PHE A 85 -15.87 -12.30 -14.02
C PHE A 85 -17.36 -12.62 -14.22
N ASP A 86 -18.16 -12.45 -13.15
CA ASP A 86 -19.61 -12.45 -13.18
C ASP A 86 -20.18 -11.74 -11.93
N PRO A 87 -21.49 -11.40 -11.88
CA PRO A 87 -22.08 -10.66 -10.75
C PRO A 87 -21.97 -11.33 -9.38
N SER A 88 -21.74 -12.65 -9.33
CA SER A 88 -21.56 -13.42 -8.08
C SER A 88 -20.09 -13.57 -7.67
N VAL A 89 -19.14 -13.22 -8.55
CA VAL A 89 -17.69 -13.29 -8.30
C VAL A 89 -17.06 -11.90 -8.52
N PRO A 90 -17.27 -10.95 -7.59
CA PRO A 90 -16.66 -9.63 -7.68
C PRO A 90 -15.15 -9.75 -7.47
N GLY A 91 -14.35 -9.45 -8.49
CA GLY A 91 -12.91 -9.67 -8.44
C GLY A 91 -12.21 -9.21 -9.71
N ASN A 92 -11.57 -8.04 -9.64
CA ASN A 92 -10.77 -7.50 -10.73
C ASN A 92 -9.69 -6.51 -10.23
N GLY A 93 -8.88 -6.03 -11.18
CA GLY A 93 -7.79 -5.08 -10.92
C GLY A 93 -8.26 -3.73 -10.36
N PHE A 94 -9.36 -3.18 -10.85
CA PHE A 94 -9.92 -1.92 -10.36
C PHE A 94 -10.41 -2.03 -8.92
N ARG A 95 -11.11 -3.11 -8.57
CA ARG A 95 -11.52 -3.40 -7.17
C ARG A 95 -10.31 -3.49 -6.24
N SER A 96 -9.29 -4.24 -6.68
CA SER A 96 -8.03 -4.37 -5.93
C SER A 96 -7.34 -3.01 -5.76
N PHE A 97 -7.38 -2.17 -6.78
CA PHE A 97 -6.77 -0.85 -6.75
C PHE A 97 -7.51 0.10 -5.80
N LEU A 98 -8.84 0.11 -5.81
CA LEU A 98 -9.64 0.85 -4.82
C LEU A 98 -9.37 0.40 -3.38
N TYR A 99 -9.23 -0.92 -3.16
CA TYR A 99 -8.84 -1.46 -1.86
C TYR A 99 -7.48 -0.90 -1.41
N VAL A 100 -6.49 -0.82 -2.31
CA VAL A 100 -5.18 -0.22 -2.01
C VAL A 100 -5.32 1.25 -1.61
N VAL A 101 -6.13 2.04 -2.32
CA VAL A 101 -6.41 3.45 -1.96
C VAL A 101 -7.03 3.53 -0.57
N GLU A 102 -8.01 2.70 -0.27
CA GLU A 102 -8.67 2.65 1.03
C GLU A 102 -7.69 2.28 2.16
N CYS A 103 -6.78 1.32 1.93
CA CYS A 103 -5.69 1.00 2.87
C CYS A 103 -4.80 2.22 3.15
N CYS A 104 -4.49 3.02 2.12
CA CYS A 104 -3.72 4.26 2.28
C CYS A 104 -4.47 5.25 3.17
N VAL A 105 -5.76 5.51 2.88
CA VAL A 105 -6.61 6.41 3.68
C VAL A 105 -6.73 5.94 5.12
N LYS A 106 -7.03 4.65 5.35
CA LYS A 106 -7.13 4.07 6.70
C LYS A 106 -5.83 4.23 7.49
N THR A 107 -4.68 4.06 6.85
CA THR A 107 -3.40 4.16 7.54
C THR A 107 -2.99 5.61 7.78
N ALA A 108 -3.21 6.50 6.81
CA ALA A 108 -3.05 7.94 6.98
C ALA A 108 -3.96 8.50 8.09
N LEU A 109 -5.18 7.99 8.21
CA LEU A 109 -6.12 8.34 9.29
C LEU A 109 -5.58 7.97 10.66
N LYS A 110 -5.07 6.74 10.82
CA LYS A 110 -4.41 6.30 12.06
C LYS A 110 -3.22 7.20 12.40
N LEU A 111 -2.41 7.56 11.40
CA LEU A 111 -1.26 8.45 11.57
C LEU A 111 -1.67 9.87 11.97
N ALA A 112 -2.62 10.48 11.26
CA ALA A 112 -3.11 11.83 11.55
C ALA A 112 -3.76 11.92 12.94
N ARG A 113 -4.52 10.89 13.33
CA ARG A 113 -5.09 10.76 14.68
C ARG A 113 -4.00 10.65 15.74
N TYR A 114 -3.00 9.80 15.52
CA TYR A 114 -1.88 9.66 16.46
C TYR A 114 -1.16 11.00 16.66
N VAL A 115 -0.87 11.72 15.57
CA VAL A 115 -0.23 13.05 15.66
C VAL A 115 -1.13 14.01 16.44
N MET A 116 -2.42 14.07 16.12
CA MET A 116 -3.39 14.92 16.84
C MET A 116 -3.40 14.66 18.35
N GLU A 117 -3.40 13.40 18.76
CA GLU A 117 -3.47 12.99 20.17
C GLU A 117 -2.15 13.22 20.93
N ASN A 118 -1.00 13.16 20.24
CA ASN A 118 0.31 13.13 20.90
C ASN A 118 1.17 14.38 20.67
N ARG A 119 0.85 15.25 19.71
CA ARG A 119 1.67 16.40 19.27
C ARG A 119 2.06 17.41 20.35
N SER A 120 1.34 17.47 21.47
CA SER A 120 1.63 18.34 22.63
C SER A 120 2.50 17.66 23.70
N THR A 121 2.75 16.36 23.59
CA THR A 121 3.50 15.60 24.59
C THR A 121 5.01 15.77 24.40
N ILE A 122 5.76 15.78 25.51
CA ILE A 122 7.23 15.97 25.50
C ILE A 122 7.94 14.82 24.75
N LEU A 123 7.36 13.62 24.75
CA LEU A 123 7.92 12.45 24.08
C LEU A 123 7.59 12.38 22.58
N PHE A 124 6.80 13.34 22.05
CA PHE A 124 6.45 13.37 20.65
C PHE A 124 7.67 13.65 19.76
N ARG A 125 8.06 12.66 18.98
CA ARG A 125 9.22 12.74 18.08
C ARG A 125 8.83 13.45 16.78
N LYS A 126 8.67 14.76 16.83
CA LYS A 126 8.23 15.59 15.68
C LYS A 126 8.99 15.27 14.39
N ALA A 127 10.32 15.22 14.43
CA ALA A 127 11.16 14.91 13.27
C ALA A 127 10.91 13.52 12.65
N LEU A 128 10.46 12.53 13.43
CA LEU A 128 10.07 11.22 12.92
C LEU A 128 8.73 11.32 12.20
N TYR A 129 7.74 11.95 12.83
CA TYR A 129 6.38 12.04 12.28
C TYR A 129 6.27 12.94 11.06
N VAL A 130 7.12 13.97 10.92
CA VAL A 130 7.27 14.73 9.66
C VAL A 130 7.49 13.76 8.50
N LYS A 131 8.47 12.85 8.62
CA LYS A 131 8.82 11.92 7.55
C LYS A 131 7.73 10.89 7.28
N GLU A 132 7.01 10.44 8.32
CA GLU A 132 5.88 9.53 8.15
C GLU A 132 4.73 10.20 7.39
N VAL A 133 4.36 11.43 7.76
CA VAL A 133 3.26 12.16 7.09
C VAL A 133 3.63 12.51 5.64
N GLU A 134 4.86 12.98 5.40
CA GLU A 134 5.35 13.22 4.03
C GLU A 134 5.36 11.95 3.17
N ALA A 135 5.70 10.79 3.73
CA ALA A 135 5.68 9.54 2.99
C ALA A 135 4.26 9.15 2.57
N TYR A 136 3.25 9.32 3.44
CA TYR A 136 1.85 9.09 3.07
C TYR A 136 1.31 10.15 2.11
N ASN A 137 1.82 11.38 2.17
CA ASN A 137 1.50 12.42 1.19
C ASN A 137 1.97 12.01 -0.22
N HIS A 138 3.25 11.59 -0.36
CA HIS A 138 3.79 11.09 -1.63
C HIS A 138 3.10 9.80 -2.11
N LEU A 139 2.72 8.92 -1.18
CA LEU A 139 1.97 7.71 -1.51
C LEU A 139 0.60 8.05 -2.09
N MET A 140 -0.16 8.94 -1.43
CA MET A 140 -1.49 9.33 -1.90
C MET A 140 -1.42 10.02 -3.27
N ALA A 141 -0.43 10.90 -3.48
CA ALA A 141 -0.17 11.52 -4.78
C ALA A 141 0.04 10.47 -5.88
N SER A 142 0.89 9.47 -5.61
CA SER A 142 1.16 8.38 -6.54
C SER A 142 -0.07 7.51 -6.83
N LEU A 143 -0.91 7.29 -5.82
CA LEU A 143 -2.17 6.57 -5.98
C LEU A 143 -3.20 7.37 -6.80
N CYS A 144 -3.24 8.70 -6.66
CA CYS A 144 -4.07 9.57 -7.50
C CYS A 144 -3.67 9.44 -8.97
N THR A 145 -2.37 9.47 -9.26
CA THR A 145 -1.84 9.26 -10.60
C THR A 145 -2.25 7.89 -11.16
N CYS A 146 -2.15 6.83 -10.37
CA CYS A 146 -2.60 5.50 -10.78
C CYS A 146 -4.13 5.41 -10.99
N LEU A 147 -4.94 6.15 -10.22
CA LEU A 147 -6.39 6.25 -10.46
C LEU A 147 -6.68 6.96 -11.79
N GLN A 148 -5.94 8.02 -12.12
CA GLN A 148 -6.05 8.71 -13.42
C GLN A 148 -5.67 7.78 -14.58
N HIS A 149 -4.60 6.99 -14.43
CA HIS A 149 -4.25 5.95 -15.39
C HIS A 149 -5.36 4.91 -15.56
N SER A 150 -6.01 4.52 -14.45
CA SER A 150 -7.16 3.58 -14.48
C SER A 150 -8.35 4.16 -15.26
N GLN A 151 -8.62 5.46 -15.13
CA GLN A 151 -9.64 6.14 -15.93
C GLN A 151 -9.26 6.20 -17.41
N THR A 152 -8.00 6.55 -17.71
CA THR A 152 -7.51 6.61 -19.10
C THR A 152 -7.62 5.25 -19.78
N LEU A 153 -7.25 4.17 -19.09
CA LEU A 153 -7.41 2.80 -19.60
C LEU A 153 -8.87 2.46 -19.87
N ARG A 154 -9.78 2.83 -18.95
CA ARG A 154 -11.22 2.67 -19.16
C ARG A 154 -11.74 3.44 -20.37
N GLU A 155 -11.26 4.67 -20.58
CA GLU A 155 -11.65 5.46 -21.75
C GLU A 155 -11.25 4.77 -23.06
N TRP A 156 -10.05 4.19 -23.10
CA TRP A 156 -9.54 3.49 -24.28
C TRP A 156 -10.26 2.17 -24.55
N THR A 157 -10.68 1.45 -23.51
CA THR A 157 -11.33 0.14 -23.67
C THR A 157 -12.85 0.19 -23.54
N ARG A 158 -13.45 1.38 -23.50
CA ARG A 158 -14.90 1.54 -23.27
C ARG A 158 -15.75 0.85 -24.32
N GLU A 159 -15.35 0.90 -25.58
CA GLU A 159 -16.14 0.34 -26.69
C GLU A 159 -15.92 -1.17 -26.85
N SER A 160 -14.69 -1.65 -26.64
CA SER A 160 -14.37 -3.07 -26.79
C SER A 160 -14.72 -3.91 -25.57
N GLY A 161 -14.70 -3.30 -24.37
CA GLY A 161 -14.84 -4.01 -23.10
C GLY A 161 -13.58 -4.78 -22.68
N ASP A 162 -12.47 -4.62 -23.40
CA ASP A 162 -11.22 -5.33 -23.11
C ASP A 162 -10.52 -4.80 -21.86
N LEU A 163 -9.67 -5.63 -21.28
CA LEU A 163 -8.83 -5.22 -20.14
C LEU A 163 -7.65 -4.33 -20.58
N PHE A 164 -7.19 -4.50 -21.82
CA PHE A 164 -6.05 -3.77 -22.39
C PHE A 164 -6.49 -3.02 -23.64
N PRO A 165 -5.95 -1.82 -23.88
CA PRO A 165 -6.17 -1.12 -25.13
C PRO A 165 -5.66 -1.94 -26.32
N ASP A 166 -6.24 -1.70 -27.49
CA ASP A 166 -5.73 -2.23 -28.75
C ASP A 166 -4.42 -1.53 -29.16
N GLU A 167 -3.89 -1.87 -30.33
CA GLU A 167 -2.64 -1.29 -30.83
C GLU A 167 -2.72 0.24 -31.11
N SER A 168 -3.90 0.87 -30.94
CA SER A 168 -4.06 2.32 -31.14
C SER A 168 -3.45 3.16 -30.01
N HIS A 169 -3.24 2.56 -28.83
CA HIS A 169 -2.69 3.25 -27.66
C HIS A 169 -1.49 2.51 -27.08
N SER A 170 -0.40 3.24 -26.84
CA SER A 170 0.82 2.67 -26.26
C SER A 170 0.89 2.88 -24.75
N VAL A 171 1.69 2.06 -24.07
CA VAL A 171 1.95 2.22 -22.63
C VAL A 171 2.71 3.52 -22.35
N GLU A 172 3.56 3.96 -23.28
CA GLU A 172 4.25 5.25 -23.22
C GLU A 172 3.25 6.40 -23.30
N GLU A 173 2.20 6.29 -24.12
CA GLU A 173 1.12 7.27 -24.16
C GLU A 173 0.38 7.36 -22.81
N LEU A 174 0.14 6.21 -22.17
CA LEU A 174 -0.50 6.17 -20.85
C LEU A 174 0.33 6.94 -19.82
N PHE A 175 1.64 6.66 -19.77
CA PHE A 175 2.57 7.35 -18.88
C PHE A 175 2.87 8.80 -19.30
N ALA A 176 2.58 9.19 -20.54
CA ALA A 176 2.65 10.58 -20.96
C ALA A 176 1.39 11.37 -20.56
N ARG A 177 0.22 10.72 -20.56
CA ARG A 177 -1.06 11.34 -20.19
C ARG A 177 -1.23 11.49 -18.67
N GLY A 178 -0.87 10.47 -17.90
CA GLY A 178 -0.84 10.59 -16.43
C GLY A 178 0.58 10.86 -15.94
N GLY A 179 0.69 11.55 -14.79
CA GLY A 179 1.99 11.91 -14.23
C GLY A 179 2.92 10.71 -13.98
N ILE A 180 4.18 11.00 -13.71
CA ILE A 180 5.15 9.97 -13.30
C ILE A 180 4.79 9.50 -11.89
N ILE A 181 4.59 8.18 -11.75
CA ILE A 181 4.35 7.55 -10.45
C ILE A 181 5.66 7.56 -9.65
N ASN A 182 5.64 8.16 -8.47
CA ASN A 182 6.79 8.11 -7.57
C ASN A 182 6.90 6.71 -6.94
N GLN A 183 7.74 5.85 -7.51
CA GLN A 183 7.90 4.46 -7.03
C GLN A 183 8.53 4.38 -5.63
N TYR A 184 9.27 5.41 -5.18
CA TYR A 184 10.01 5.37 -3.93
C TYR A 184 9.10 5.24 -2.69
N CYS A 185 7.87 5.77 -2.73
CA CYS A 185 6.95 5.67 -1.60
C CYS A 185 6.55 4.21 -1.29
N PHE A 186 6.47 3.34 -2.31
CA PHE A 186 6.06 1.95 -2.15
C PHE A 186 7.15 1.05 -1.55
N TYR A 187 8.43 1.43 -1.68
CA TYR A 187 9.58 0.65 -1.20
C TYR A 187 10.25 1.28 0.05
N GLY A 188 9.76 2.45 0.48
CA GLY A 188 10.28 3.22 1.61
C GLY A 188 9.57 2.93 2.92
N ARG A 189 9.07 3.99 3.58
CA ARG A 189 8.36 3.92 4.86
C ARG A 189 7.02 3.21 4.75
N CYS A 190 6.32 3.44 3.64
CA CYS A 190 5.00 2.85 3.39
C CYS A 190 5.07 1.41 2.84
N LEU A 191 6.21 0.72 2.94
CA LEU A 191 6.37 -0.63 2.41
C LEU A 191 5.28 -1.57 2.96
N GLY A 192 4.49 -2.12 2.03
CA GLY A 192 3.44 -3.10 2.33
C GLY A 192 2.26 -2.53 3.13
N PHE A 193 1.98 -1.23 3.01
CA PHE A 193 0.86 -0.56 3.69
C PHE A 193 -0.50 -1.22 3.43
N GLN A 194 -0.68 -1.85 2.27
CA GLN A 194 -1.92 -2.54 1.87
C GLN A 194 -2.07 -3.95 2.47
N PHE A 195 -1.01 -4.51 3.03
CA PHE A 195 -1.01 -5.84 3.62
C PHE A 195 -1.28 -5.83 5.12
N CYS A 196 -1.70 -6.97 5.65
CA CYS A 196 -1.82 -7.18 7.07
C CYS A 196 -0.44 -7.18 7.77
N ASP A 197 -0.44 -6.90 9.07
CA ASP A 197 0.79 -6.72 9.85
C ASP A 197 1.68 -7.97 9.91
N SER A 198 1.13 -9.16 9.69
CA SER A 198 1.91 -10.41 9.66
C SER A 198 2.82 -10.54 8.43
N ILE A 199 2.48 -9.89 7.30
CA ILE A 199 3.25 -9.97 6.06
C ILE A 199 4.31 -8.87 5.98
N LYS A 200 4.08 -7.72 6.63
CA LYS A 200 5.01 -6.56 6.57
C LYS A 200 6.46 -6.89 6.97
N PRO A 201 6.73 -7.67 8.04
CA PRO A 201 8.10 -8.06 8.39
C PRO A 201 8.78 -8.87 7.29
N LEU A 202 8.05 -9.76 6.61
CA LEU A 202 8.58 -10.54 5.49
C LEU A 202 8.96 -9.64 4.32
N LEU A 203 8.07 -8.73 3.92
CA LEU A 203 8.33 -7.78 2.84
C LEU A 203 9.51 -6.89 3.15
N LYS A 204 9.63 -6.44 4.40
CA LYS A 204 10.77 -5.64 4.87
C LYS A 204 12.07 -6.45 4.81
N PHE A 205 12.04 -7.71 5.24
CA PHE A 205 13.20 -8.61 5.14
C PHE A 205 13.65 -8.78 3.69
N ILE A 206 12.73 -9.14 2.78
CA ILE A 206 13.03 -9.32 1.35
C ILE A 206 13.59 -8.02 0.76
N SER A 207 12.99 -6.88 1.09
CA SER A 207 13.42 -5.57 0.58
C SER A 207 14.84 -5.18 1.07
N ILE A 208 15.15 -5.44 2.35
CA ILE A 208 16.50 -5.22 2.89
C ILE A 208 17.49 -6.16 2.22
N GLY A 209 17.14 -7.44 2.10
CA GLY A 209 17.98 -8.46 1.46
C GLY A 209 18.30 -8.12 0.01
N MET A 210 17.30 -7.69 -0.77
CA MET A 210 17.47 -7.30 -2.17
C MET A 210 18.37 -6.07 -2.31
N ALA A 211 18.15 -5.04 -1.50
CA ALA A 211 18.98 -3.85 -1.49
C ALA A 211 20.44 -4.18 -1.10
N GLY A 212 20.65 -4.99 -0.06
CA GLY A 212 21.98 -5.43 0.36
C GLY A 212 22.68 -6.31 -0.69
N PHE A 213 21.98 -7.29 -1.25
CA PHE A 213 22.48 -8.19 -2.29
C PHE A 213 22.94 -7.44 -3.53
N SER A 214 22.16 -6.44 -3.97
CA SER A 214 22.49 -5.67 -5.15
C SER A 214 23.82 -4.93 -5.05
N GLU A 215 24.25 -4.48 -3.87
CA GLU A 215 25.56 -3.83 -3.73
C GLU A 215 26.70 -4.82 -3.94
N GLY A 216 26.59 -6.01 -3.37
CA GLY A 216 27.55 -7.08 -3.61
C GLY A 216 27.55 -7.57 -5.07
N TYR A 217 26.39 -7.57 -5.72
CA TYR A 217 26.24 -8.02 -7.10
C TYR A 217 26.83 -7.02 -8.12
N TYR A 218 26.61 -5.72 -7.92
CA TYR A 218 27.03 -4.66 -8.85
C TYR A 218 28.32 -3.94 -8.43
N SER A 219 28.98 -4.34 -7.34
CA SER A 219 30.28 -3.78 -6.96
C SER A 219 31.39 -4.32 -7.86
N GLU A 220 32.26 -3.42 -8.34
CA GLU A 220 33.37 -3.72 -9.27
C GLU A 220 34.54 -4.50 -8.62
N GLY A 221 34.36 -5.05 -7.41
CA GLY A 221 35.37 -5.79 -6.66
C GLY A 221 35.20 -7.31 -6.77
N GLY A 222 36.29 -8.01 -7.09
CA GLY A 222 36.33 -9.45 -7.36
C GLY A 222 35.63 -10.38 -6.35
N ARG A 223 35.40 -11.61 -6.84
CA ARG A 223 34.53 -12.70 -6.33
C ARG A 223 34.74 -13.19 -4.87
N ILE A 224 35.48 -12.49 -4.01
CA ILE A 224 35.86 -12.96 -2.65
C ILE A 224 35.37 -11.99 -1.51
N SER A 225 34.51 -11.01 -1.81
CA SER A 225 33.90 -10.12 -0.77
C SER A 225 32.38 -10.32 -0.59
N LYS A 226 31.86 -11.52 -0.88
CA LYS A 226 30.41 -11.73 -1.06
C LYS A 226 29.60 -12.06 0.20
N ALA A 227 30.22 -12.56 1.29
CA ALA A 227 29.49 -12.98 2.50
C ALA A 227 29.59 -11.99 3.68
N THR A 228 30.78 -11.42 3.93
CA THR A 228 31.01 -10.46 5.03
C THR A 228 30.45 -9.07 4.73
N SER A 229 30.33 -8.69 3.46
CA SER A 229 29.68 -7.44 3.03
C SER A 229 28.16 -7.44 3.28
N LEU A 230 27.49 -8.59 3.15
CA LEU A 230 26.02 -8.65 3.15
C LEU A 230 25.40 -8.27 4.51
N MET A 231 26.02 -8.67 5.62
CA MET A 231 25.54 -8.34 6.97
C MET A 231 25.74 -6.86 7.33
N TYR A 232 26.89 -6.27 6.97
CA TYR A 232 27.15 -4.85 7.21
C TYR A 232 26.29 -3.97 6.30
N THR A 233 26.14 -4.36 5.04
CA THR A 233 25.37 -3.62 4.04
C THR A 233 23.86 -3.65 4.31
N SER A 234 23.33 -4.74 4.86
CA SER A 234 21.90 -4.84 5.19
C SER A 234 21.49 -3.88 6.32
N THR A 235 22.42 -3.51 7.21
CA THR A 235 22.12 -2.66 8.38
C THR A 235 21.72 -1.24 7.97
N LYS A 236 22.40 -0.63 6.99
CA LYS A 236 22.03 0.73 6.53
C LYS A 236 20.64 0.74 5.86
N TYR A 237 20.29 -0.31 5.12
CA TYR A 237 18.98 -0.45 4.48
C TYR A 237 17.85 -0.78 5.46
N MET A 238 18.19 -1.32 6.64
CA MET A 238 17.25 -1.49 7.74
C MET A 238 16.91 -0.15 8.40
N LEU A 239 17.93 0.70 8.60
CA LEU A 239 17.83 1.98 9.32
C LEU A 239 17.32 3.13 8.46
N ASP A 240 17.66 3.15 7.17
CA ASP A 240 17.28 4.19 6.22
C ASP A 240 16.30 3.64 5.17
N PRO A 241 14.98 3.81 5.37
CA PRO A 241 13.98 3.33 4.42
C PRO A 241 14.01 4.10 3.10
N GLU A 242 14.41 5.37 3.10
CA GLU A 242 14.54 6.18 1.87
C GLU A 242 15.69 5.66 0.99
N LEU A 243 16.84 5.36 1.59
CA LEU A 243 17.98 4.76 0.90
C LEU A 243 17.61 3.38 0.32
N ARG A 244 16.89 2.57 1.09
CA ARG A 244 16.37 1.27 0.62
C ARG A 244 15.45 1.44 -0.59
N ALA A 245 14.49 2.36 -0.52
CA ALA A 245 13.59 2.63 -1.63
C ALA A 245 14.35 3.04 -2.90
N ARG A 246 15.31 3.97 -2.76
CA ARG A 246 16.14 4.42 -3.89
C ARG A 246 16.87 3.27 -4.56
N ARG A 247 17.46 2.38 -3.75
CA ARG A 247 18.18 1.22 -4.26
C ARG A 247 17.25 0.24 -4.98
N ILE A 248 16.11 -0.09 -4.38
CA ILE A 248 15.14 -1.03 -4.97
C ILE A 248 14.61 -0.49 -6.30
N VAL A 249 14.19 0.77 -6.36
CA VAL A 249 13.68 1.37 -7.60
C VAL A 249 14.76 1.38 -8.69
N ASN A 250 16.01 1.71 -8.34
CA ASN A 250 17.11 1.67 -9.30
C ASN A 250 17.37 0.25 -9.84
N ILE A 251 17.36 -0.77 -8.98
CA ILE A 251 17.46 -2.18 -9.38
C ILE A 251 16.29 -2.54 -10.30
N SER A 252 15.05 -2.26 -9.90
CA SER A 252 13.85 -2.62 -10.68
C SER A 252 13.85 -2.02 -12.09
N GLN A 253 14.48 -0.87 -12.29
CA GLN A 253 14.56 -0.21 -13.60
C GLN A 253 15.77 -0.64 -14.44
N ASN A 254 16.88 -1.05 -13.83
CA ASN A 254 18.16 -1.25 -14.53
C ASN A 254 18.69 -2.68 -14.46
N SER A 255 18.12 -3.54 -13.63
CA SER A 255 18.61 -4.91 -13.45
C SER A 255 18.11 -5.85 -14.55
N ASN A 256 18.97 -6.80 -14.91
CA ASN A 256 18.63 -7.86 -15.86
C ASN A 256 17.96 -9.05 -15.16
N VAL A 257 17.45 -9.99 -15.95
CA VAL A 257 16.82 -11.22 -15.47
C VAL A 257 17.80 -12.07 -14.62
N ASP A 258 19.10 -11.99 -14.91
CA ASP A 258 20.13 -12.75 -14.19
C ASP A 258 20.30 -12.29 -12.74
N PHE A 259 20.15 -10.99 -12.47
CA PHE A 259 20.11 -10.46 -11.11
C PHE A 259 18.95 -11.07 -10.33
N CYS A 260 17.73 -11.02 -10.89
CA CYS A 260 16.54 -11.56 -10.24
C CYS A 260 16.69 -13.06 -9.94
N LYS A 261 17.20 -13.83 -10.92
CA LYS A 261 17.52 -15.23 -10.73
C LYS A 261 18.52 -15.41 -9.59
N ALA A 262 19.65 -14.73 -9.61
CA ALA A 262 20.70 -14.86 -8.59
C ALA A 262 20.19 -14.50 -7.18
N PHE A 263 19.35 -13.47 -7.05
CA PHE A 263 18.74 -13.09 -5.79
C PHE A 263 17.79 -14.16 -5.25
N TRP A 264 16.89 -14.69 -6.09
CA TRP A 264 15.94 -15.72 -5.66
C TRP A 264 16.62 -17.09 -5.44
N PHE A 265 17.69 -17.41 -6.17
CA PHE A 265 18.55 -18.55 -5.85
C PHE A 265 19.25 -18.40 -4.50
N LEU A 266 19.49 -17.17 -4.02
CA LEU A 266 19.98 -16.96 -2.66
C LEU A 266 18.93 -17.39 -1.61
N ALA A 267 17.65 -17.38 -1.94
CA ALA A 267 16.60 -17.92 -1.08
C ALA A 267 16.66 -19.46 -0.99
N GLU A 268 17.31 -20.14 -1.93
CA GLU A 268 17.60 -21.58 -1.81
C GLU A 268 18.84 -21.85 -0.94
N SER A 269 19.56 -20.81 -0.52
CA SER A 269 20.71 -20.92 0.40
C SER A 269 20.29 -20.86 1.88
N GLU A 270 21.19 -21.24 2.78
CA GLU A 270 20.97 -21.34 4.23
C GLU A 270 20.39 -20.08 4.90
N MET A 271 20.43 -18.93 4.22
CA MET A 271 19.80 -17.68 4.68
C MET A 271 18.29 -17.82 4.94
N MET A 272 17.56 -18.62 4.14
CA MET A 272 16.13 -18.86 4.36
C MET A 272 15.83 -19.71 5.60
N HIS A 273 16.80 -20.47 6.13
CA HIS A 273 16.63 -21.14 7.42
C HIS A 273 16.56 -20.16 8.60
N SER A 274 17.08 -18.93 8.43
CA SER A 274 16.95 -17.85 9.42
C SER A 274 15.65 -17.03 9.26
N LEU A 275 14.90 -17.21 8.17
CA LEU A 275 13.65 -16.48 7.95
C LEU A 275 12.60 -16.74 9.05
N PRO A 276 12.36 -17.99 9.50
CA PRO A 276 11.40 -18.25 10.58
C PRO A 276 11.79 -17.61 11.92
N SER A 277 13.09 -17.43 12.20
CA SER A 277 13.54 -16.81 13.44
C SER A 277 13.43 -15.27 13.43
N PHE A 278 13.42 -14.66 12.23
CA PHE A 278 13.33 -13.22 12.04
C PHE A 278 11.90 -12.72 11.74
N VAL A 279 11.08 -13.55 11.09
CA VAL A 279 9.76 -13.18 10.56
C VAL A 279 8.62 -14.00 11.18
N GLY A 280 8.91 -15.22 11.66
CA GLY A 280 7.89 -16.13 12.16
C GLY A 280 7.40 -15.77 13.57
N PHE A 281 6.10 -16.00 13.82
CA PHE A 281 5.60 -16.13 15.18
C PHE A 281 6.30 -17.31 15.83
N LYS A 282 6.86 -17.13 17.04
CA LYS A 282 7.41 -18.25 17.82
C LYS A 282 6.26 -19.15 18.28
N VAL A 283 5.83 -20.07 17.42
CA VAL A 283 4.83 -21.07 17.78
C VAL A 283 5.52 -22.15 18.59
N LYS A 284 5.05 -22.36 19.83
CA LYS A 284 5.53 -23.47 20.65
C LYS A 284 5.20 -24.78 19.95
N VAL A 285 6.19 -25.67 19.81
CA VAL A 285 5.96 -27.01 19.28
C VAL A 285 4.94 -27.70 20.18
N ASN A 286 3.75 -27.98 19.65
CA ASN A 286 2.67 -28.65 20.39
C ASN A 286 2.86 -30.17 20.34
N ARG A 287 3.24 -30.71 19.18
CA ARG A 287 3.42 -32.16 18.99
C ARG A 287 4.48 -32.44 17.93
N VAL A 288 5.37 -33.38 18.23
CA VAL A 288 6.32 -33.93 17.26
C VAL A 288 5.70 -35.18 16.64
N ILE A 289 5.63 -35.22 15.31
CA ILE A 289 5.18 -36.39 14.55
C ILE A 289 6.41 -36.99 13.88
N THR A 290 6.74 -38.22 14.24
CA THR A 290 7.84 -38.97 13.64
C THR A 290 7.31 -39.76 12.45
N ILE A 291 7.83 -39.50 11.26
CA ILE A 291 7.52 -40.29 10.06
C ILE A 291 8.53 -41.45 10.02
N PRO A 292 8.10 -42.72 10.09
CA PRO A 292 9.00 -43.86 9.95
C PRO A 292 9.58 -43.95 8.53
N PRO A 293 10.76 -44.59 8.37
CA PRO A 293 11.47 -44.69 7.09
C PRO A 293 10.72 -45.49 6.02
#